data_AF-A0A2V2FDE7-F1
#
_entry.id   AF-A0A2V2FDE7-F1
#
_cell.length_a   1.000
_cell.length_b   1.000
_cell.length_c   1.000
_cell.angle_alpha   90.00
_cell.angle_beta   90.00
_cell.angle_gamma   90.00
#
_symmetry.space_group_name_H-M   'P 1'
#
loop_
_entity.id
_entity.type
_entity.pdbx_description
1 polymer ?
#
loop_
_entity_poly.entity_id
_entity_poly.type
_entity_poly.pdbx_seq_one_letter_code
_entity_poly.pdbx_strand_id
1 'polypeptide(L)'
;MGLYRLKETKAPDGYKLWDNPIDFQVDEYGKVKVGSQGTALPEVGLVYTASVTNKAITKEVTLKKVSAVDGAALPGATFRFTGDKTYDITTGADGTAKVTLTYGSYILQEIIAPDGYVLDDARTAVVVDSSGIKVNGKAQAGLTVTIKNNPVEYGVILHKQDSVSGKALGGASFVITGGKTYTLTTNSAGNTATVYLAPGTYAISETRVPDGYARPLNGWTLTVREDGRMTVSGGGASIAFACGITMIAVENTPNTSVPLPGPSSDDIAKTGQGGNSGQLLCGASLMLLSFAGMLLLVLGKKRDGQYIEI
;
A
#
# COMPACT_ATOMS: atom_id res chain seq x y z
N MET A 1 28.57 -40.70 -54.41
CA MET A 1 28.73 -40.03 -53.10
C MET A 1 28.38 -38.55 -53.24
N GLY A 2 27.43 -38.05 -52.46
CA GLY A 2 27.08 -36.63 -52.40
C GLY A 2 27.49 -36.02 -51.06
N LEU A 3 28.00 -34.78 -51.11
CA LEU A 3 28.28 -33.95 -49.95
C LEU A 3 27.13 -32.95 -49.76
N TYR A 4 26.55 -32.91 -48.57
CA TYR A 4 25.40 -32.08 -48.24
C TYR A 4 25.66 -31.29 -46.97
N ARG A 5 25.00 -30.13 -46.86
CA ARG A 5 25.05 -29.24 -45.70
C ARG A 5 23.64 -28.86 -45.28
N LEU A 6 23.29 -29.18 -44.05
CA LEU A 6 22.08 -28.68 -43.39
C LEU A 6 22.43 -27.34 -42.72
N LYS A 7 21.70 -26.29 -43.06
CA LYS A 7 21.81 -24.97 -42.42
C LYS A 7 20.41 -24.42 -42.17
N GLU A 8 20.15 -23.90 -40.98
CA GLU A 8 18.95 -23.12 -40.74
C GLU A 8 19.06 -21.76 -41.45
N THR A 9 18.08 -21.43 -42.29
CA THR A 9 18.05 -20.18 -43.06
C THR A 9 17.16 -19.11 -42.43
N LYS A 10 16.22 -19.52 -41.57
CA LYS A 10 15.33 -18.65 -40.82
C LYS A 10 14.86 -19.37 -39.56
N ALA A 11 15.08 -18.76 -38.40
CA ALA A 11 14.49 -19.24 -37.15
C ALA A 11 13.00 -18.91 -37.08
N PRO A 12 12.20 -19.72 -36.36
CA PRO A 12 10.85 -19.34 -35.95
C PRO A 12 10.86 -18.04 -35.15
N ASP A 13 9.74 -17.33 -35.17
CA ASP A 13 9.59 -16.08 -34.40
C ASP A 13 9.83 -16.35 -32.91
N GLY A 14 10.65 -15.49 -32.27
CA GLY A 14 11.03 -15.64 -30.87
C GLY A 14 12.23 -16.55 -30.61
N TYR A 15 12.85 -17.11 -31.65
CA TYR A 15 14.03 -17.96 -31.53
C TYR A 15 15.26 -17.37 -32.24
N LYS A 16 16.45 -17.64 -31.68
CA LYS A 16 17.72 -17.31 -32.32
C LYS A 16 17.95 -18.25 -33.50
N LEU A 17 18.44 -17.69 -34.62
CA LEU A 17 18.95 -18.47 -35.74
C LEU A 17 20.07 -19.39 -35.25
N TRP A 18 19.93 -20.68 -35.49
CA TRP A 18 20.96 -21.66 -35.27
C TRP A 18 21.99 -21.59 -36.38
N ASP A 19 23.22 -21.27 -36.00
CA ASP A 19 24.33 -20.89 -36.89
C ASP A 19 25.38 -21.99 -37.07
N ASN A 20 25.12 -23.20 -36.57
CA ASN A 20 26.06 -24.32 -36.59
C ASN A 20 25.69 -25.36 -37.67
N PRO A 21 26.07 -25.20 -38.94
CA PRO A 21 25.68 -26.14 -40.00
C PRO A 21 26.14 -27.57 -39.72
N ILE A 22 25.34 -28.54 -40.15
CA ILE A 22 25.70 -29.97 -40.11
C ILE A 22 26.08 -30.42 -41.51
N ASP A 23 27.33 -30.84 -41.68
CA ASP A 23 27.81 -31.47 -42.91
C ASP A 23 27.61 -32.99 -42.84
N PHE A 24 27.06 -33.56 -43.91
CA PHE A 24 26.85 -35.00 -44.03
C PHE A 24 27.14 -35.53 -45.44
N GLN A 25 27.53 -36.79 -45.49
CA GLN A 25 27.84 -37.52 -46.72
C GLN A 25 26.80 -38.60 -46.94
N VAL A 26 26.36 -38.76 -48.19
CA VAL A 26 25.50 -39.87 -48.63
C VAL A 26 26.27 -40.70 -49.65
N ASP A 27 26.46 -41.99 -49.39
CA ASP A 27 27.12 -42.88 -50.33
C ASP A 27 26.20 -43.40 -51.44
N GLU A 28 26.75 -44.20 -52.36
CA GLU A 28 25.99 -44.77 -53.50
C GLU A 28 24.90 -45.77 -53.07
N TYR A 29 24.96 -46.25 -51.83
CA TYR A 29 23.98 -47.16 -51.23
C TYR A 29 22.99 -46.43 -50.30
N GLY A 30 23.06 -45.10 -50.21
CA GLY A 30 22.19 -44.28 -49.38
C GLY A 30 22.56 -44.25 -47.90
N LYS A 31 23.76 -44.71 -47.49
CA LYS A 31 24.20 -44.61 -46.09
C LYS A 31 24.69 -43.21 -45.77
N VAL A 32 24.31 -42.71 -44.60
CA VAL A 32 24.62 -41.34 -44.14
C VAL A 32 25.72 -41.35 -43.09
N LYS A 33 26.74 -40.52 -43.30
CA LYS A 33 27.78 -40.20 -42.31
C LYS A 33 27.73 -38.72 -41.95
N VAL A 34 27.84 -38.39 -40.68
CA VAL A 34 27.78 -37.00 -40.18
C VAL A 34 29.14 -36.56 -39.63
N GLY A 35 29.49 -35.30 -39.90
CA GLY A 35 30.70 -34.66 -39.38
C GLY A 35 31.99 -35.03 -40.12
N SER A 36 33.05 -34.27 -39.88
CA SER A 36 34.34 -34.37 -40.61
C SER A 36 35.07 -35.70 -40.40
N GLN A 37 34.79 -36.40 -39.30
CA GLN A 37 35.37 -37.71 -38.96
C GLN A 37 34.46 -38.90 -39.36
N GLY A 38 33.28 -38.63 -39.94
CA GLY A 38 32.44 -39.64 -40.59
C GLY A 38 31.77 -40.64 -39.64
N THR A 39 31.09 -40.17 -38.59
CA THR A 39 30.30 -41.05 -37.72
C THR A 39 29.10 -41.60 -38.49
N ALA A 40 29.04 -42.92 -38.66
CA ALA A 40 27.88 -43.58 -39.24
C ALA A 40 26.68 -43.46 -38.28
N LEU A 41 25.55 -42.98 -38.80
CA LEU A 41 24.32 -42.94 -38.01
C LEU A 41 23.74 -44.36 -37.89
N PRO A 42 23.17 -44.73 -36.72
CA PRO A 42 22.57 -46.04 -36.53
C PRO A 42 21.40 -46.26 -37.49
N GLU A 43 21.37 -47.44 -38.09
CA GLU A 43 20.37 -47.83 -39.09
C GLU A 43 19.03 -48.16 -38.38
N VAL A 44 18.07 -47.23 -38.44
CA VAL A 44 16.67 -47.50 -38.08
C VAL A 44 15.86 -47.49 -39.38
N GLY A 45 16.08 -48.51 -40.22
CA GLY A 45 15.60 -48.51 -41.60
C GLY A 45 16.34 -47.49 -42.48
N LEU A 46 15.62 -46.85 -43.42
CA LEU A 46 16.17 -45.85 -44.38
C LEU A 46 15.98 -44.38 -43.92
N VAL A 47 15.57 -44.14 -42.68
CA VAL A 47 15.28 -42.78 -42.18
C VAL A 47 16.40 -42.33 -41.24
N TYR A 48 17.04 -41.21 -41.58
CA TYR A 48 18.03 -40.56 -40.74
C TYR A 48 17.43 -39.28 -40.15
N THR A 49 17.40 -39.17 -38.82
CA THR A 49 16.87 -37.99 -38.11
C THR A 49 18.01 -37.14 -37.56
N ALA A 50 18.03 -35.87 -37.92
CA ALA A 50 18.86 -34.85 -37.28
C ALA A 50 17.95 -33.92 -36.48
N SER A 51 18.31 -33.65 -35.22
CA SER A 51 17.59 -32.71 -34.36
C SER A 51 18.37 -31.40 -34.25
N VAL A 52 17.75 -30.31 -34.67
CA VAL A 52 18.25 -28.94 -34.47
C VAL A 52 17.43 -28.31 -33.36
N THR A 53 18.10 -27.70 -32.37
CA THR A 53 17.44 -27.03 -31.24
C THR A 53 17.76 -25.54 -31.28
N ASN A 54 16.72 -24.71 -31.37
CA ASN A 54 16.87 -23.26 -31.28
C ASN A 54 16.78 -22.76 -29.85
N LYS A 55 17.54 -21.69 -29.56
CA LYS A 55 17.47 -20.99 -28.27
C LYS A 55 16.43 -19.87 -28.34
N ALA A 56 15.47 -19.87 -27.43
CA ALA A 56 14.50 -18.78 -27.30
C ALA A 56 15.22 -17.44 -27.01
N ILE A 57 14.68 -16.36 -27.58
CA ILE A 57 15.11 -14.99 -27.31
C ILE A 57 14.39 -14.51 -26.06
N THR A 58 15.14 -13.85 -25.17
CA THR A 58 14.64 -13.31 -23.91
C THR A 58 14.91 -11.81 -23.80
N LYS A 59 14.07 -11.10 -23.05
CA LYS A 59 14.25 -9.70 -22.65
C LYS A 59 14.04 -9.55 -21.13
N GLU A 60 14.86 -8.73 -20.50
CA GLU A 60 14.63 -8.30 -19.11
C GLU A 60 13.58 -7.18 -19.11
N VAL A 61 12.43 -7.46 -18.52
CA VAL A 61 11.33 -6.52 -18.32
C VAL A 61 11.40 -6.00 -16.89
N THR A 62 11.27 -4.69 -16.72
CA THR A 62 11.16 -4.03 -15.41
C THR A 62 9.70 -3.73 -15.12
N LEU A 63 9.20 -4.20 -13.98
CA LEU A 63 7.95 -3.74 -13.41
C LEU A 63 8.26 -2.55 -12.49
N LYS A 64 7.51 -1.46 -12.62
CA LYS A 64 7.55 -0.30 -11.72
C LYS A 64 6.19 -0.13 -11.05
N LYS A 65 6.17 -0.17 -9.72
CA LYS A 65 4.99 0.01 -8.90
C LYS A 65 5.01 1.36 -8.21
N VAL A 66 3.94 2.12 -8.39
CA VAL A 66 3.82 3.46 -7.81
C VAL A 66 2.45 3.71 -7.20
N SER A 67 2.38 4.72 -6.34
CA SER A 67 1.16 5.31 -5.83
C SER A 67 0.41 6.06 -6.93
N ALA A 68 -0.90 5.90 -6.98
CA ALA A 68 -1.76 6.64 -7.91
C ALA A 68 -1.90 8.13 -7.55
N VAL A 69 -1.59 8.50 -6.30
CA VAL A 69 -1.78 9.85 -5.76
C VAL A 69 -0.61 10.77 -6.11
N ASP A 70 0.61 10.33 -5.79
CA ASP A 70 1.83 11.15 -5.84
C ASP A 70 2.96 10.52 -6.68
N GLY A 71 2.76 9.31 -7.19
CA GLY A 71 3.77 8.59 -7.96
C GLY A 71 4.93 8.03 -7.12
N ALA A 72 4.82 8.04 -5.79
CA ALA A 72 5.81 7.45 -4.90
C ALA A 72 6.02 5.95 -5.21
N ALA A 73 7.25 5.47 -5.08
CA ALA A 73 7.61 4.08 -5.30
C ALA A 73 7.04 3.17 -4.21
N LEU A 74 6.47 2.02 -4.59
CA LEU A 74 5.83 1.10 -3.64
C LEU A 74 6.55 -0.25 -3.56
N PRO A 75 7.26 -0.53 -2.45
CA PRO A 75 7.88 -1.83 -2.20
C PRO A 75 6.87 -2.89 -1.75
N GLY A 76 7.24 -4.16 -1.88
CA GLY A 76 6.50 -5.29 -1.31
C GLY A 76 5.30 -5.80 -2.12
N ALA A 77 4.97 -5.17 -3.26
CA ALA A 77 3.92 -5.67 -4.13
C ALA A 77 4.39 -6.94 -4.86
N THR A 78 3.59 -8.00 -4.84
CA THR A 78 3.89 -9.25 -5.56
C THR A 78 3.03 -9.38 -6.80
N PHE A 79 3.68 -9.66 -7.93
CA PHE A 79 3.07 -9.78 -9.24
C PHE A 79 3.36 -11.13 -9.88
N ARG A 80 2.42 -11.60 -10.68
CA ARG A 80 2.53 -12.82 -11.47
C ARG A 80 2.41 -12.53 -12.96
N PHE A 81 3.41 -12.95 -13.73
CA PHE A 81 3.33 -13.06 -15.19
C PHE A 81 2.97 -14.50 -15.56
N THR A 82 1.90 -14.69 -16.33
CA THR A 82 1.45 -16.00 -16.81
C THR A 82 1.48 -16.04 -18.33
N GLY A 83 2.37 -16.87 -18.89
CA GLY A 83 2.41 -17.26 -20.31
C GLY A 83 2.62 -18.77 -20.41
N ASP A 84 3.52 -19.23 -21.27
CA ASP A 84 3.95 -20.65 -21.32
C ASP A 84 4.59 -21.11 -20.00
N LYS A 85 5.18 -20.16 -19.27
CA LYS A 85 5.70 -20.31 -17.91
C LYS A 85 5.12 -19.23 -17.02
N THR A 86 5.10 -19.50 -15.72
CA THR A 86 4.69 -18.55 -14.69
C THR A 86 5.91 -17.96 -13.99
N TYR A 87 5.89 -16.66 -13.73
CA TYR A 87 6.93 -15.94 -13.01
C TYR A 87 6.29 -15.08 -11.93
N ASP A 88 6.74 -15.25 -10.68
CA ASP A 88 6.35 -14.40 -9.57
C ASP A 88 7.52 -13.47 -9.22
N ILE A 89 7.23 -12.18 -9.07
CA ILE A 89 8.21 -11.15 -8.69
C ILE A 89 7.63 -10.22 -7.63
N THR A 90 8.49 -9.69 -6.77
CA THR A 90 8.11 -8.74 -5.72
C THR A 90 8.90 -7.46 -5.86
N THR A 91 8.25 -6.29 -5.72
CA THR A 91 8.94 -5.00 -5.83
C THR A 91 9.87 -4.73 -4.66
N GLY A 92 11.07 -4.25 -4.98
CA GLY A 92 12.08 -3.83 -4.00
C GLY A 92 11.82 -2.43 -3.46
N ALA A 93 12.77 -1.93 -2.65
CA ALA A 93 12.69 -0.63 -1.98
C ALA A 93 12.48 0.56 -2.92
N ASP A 94 12.95 0.47 -4.18
CA ASP A 94 12.77 1.49 -5.21
C ASP A 94 11.45 1.36 -5.99
N GLY A 95 10.57 0.45 -5.54
CA GLY A 95 9.30 0.15 -6.18
C GLY A 95 9.44 -0.61 -7.50
N THR A 96 10.60 -1.22 -7.78
CA THR A 96 10.82 -1.96 -9.02
C THR A 96 11.08 -3.44 -8.80
N ALA A 97 10.77 -4.25 -9.81
CA ALA A 97 11.15 -5.67 -9.90
C ALA A 97 11.53 -6.00 -11.34
N LYS A 98 12.43 -6.97 -11.54
CA LYS A 98 12.90 -7.39 -12.87
C LYS A 98 12.56 -8.84 -13.12
N VAL A 99 12.18 -9.15 -14.36
CA VAL A 99 11.90 -10.52 -14.82
C VAL A 99 12.44 -10.72 -16.23
N THR A 100 13.10 -11.85 -16.49
CA THR A 100 13.55 -12.22 -17.83
C THR A 100 12.47 -13.07 -18.50
N LEU A 101 11.86 -12.53 -19.56
CA LEU A 101 10.76 -13.17 -20.29
C LEU A 101 11.20 -13.57 -21.70
N THR A 102 10.73 -14.71 -22.19
CA THR A 102 10.82 -15.06 -23.61
C THR A 102 9.87 -14.21 -24.45
N TYR A 103 10.09 -14.14 -25.75
CA TYR A 103 9.08 -13.53 -26.64
C TYR A 103 7.77 -14.31 -26.52
N GLY A 104 6.65 -13.59 -26.51
CA GLY A 104 5.34 -14.18 -26.27
C GLY A 104 4.35 -13.22 -25.63
N SER A 105 3.17 -13.75 -25.31
CA SER A 105 2.09 -13.03 -24.65
C SER A 105 1.94 -13.51 -23.21
N TYR A 106 1.73 -12.57 -22.30
CA TYR A 106 1.63 -12.79 -20.87
C TYR A 106 0.42 -12.06 -20.30
N ILE A 107 -0.15 -12.63 -19.25
CA ILE A 107 -1.07 -11.94 -18.35
C ILE A 107 -0.32 -11.57 -17.08
N LEU A 108 -0.25 -10.28 -16.80
CA LEU A 108 0.28 -9.70 -15.56
C LEU A 108 -0.87 -9.47 -14.58
N GLN A 109 -0.73 -9.96 -13.35
CA GLN A 109 -1.68 -9.77 -12.26
C GLN A 109 -0.95 -9.39 -10.97
N GLU A 110 -1.49 -8.43 -10.20
CA GLU A 110 -1.07 -8.20 -8.82
C GLU A 110 -1.68 -9.28 -7.91
N ILE A 111 -0.85 -9.97 -7.14
CA ILE A 111 -1.25 -11.06 -6.24
C ILE A 111 -1.31 -10.57 -4.80
N ILE A 112 -0.37 -9.69 -4.43
CA ILE A 112 -0.28 -9.09 -3.10
C ILE A 112 -0.02 -7.60 -3.30
N ALA A 113 -0.92 -6.76 -2.79
CA ALA A 113 -0.73 -5.31 -2.79
C ALA A 113 0.37 -4.91 -1.79
N PRO A 114 1.04 -3.76 -1.99
CA PRO A 114 1.82 -3.13 -0.94
C PRO A 114 0.99 -2.89 0.32
N ASP A 115 1.63 -2.88 1.49
CA ASP A 115 1.00 -2.49 2.75
C ASP A 115 0.34 -1.11 2.61
N GLY A 116 -0.92 -1.01 3.03
CA GLY A 116 -1.72 0.23 2.97
C GLY A 116 -2.25 0.62 1.59
N TYR A 117 -2.11 -0.25 0.58
CA TYR A 117 -2.68 -0.05 -0.75
C TYR A 117 -3.76 -1.09 -1.08
N VAL A 118 -4.75 -0.67 -1.87
CA VAL A 118 -5.81 -1.56 -2.37
C VAL A 118 -5.20 -2.49 -3.43
N LEU A 119 -5.51 -3.78 -3.35
CA LEU A 119 -5.14 -4.75 -4.39
C LEU A 119 -5.84 -4.42 -5.71
N ASP A 120 -5.06 -4.27 -6.78
CA ASP A 120 -5.59 -4.15 -8.14
C ASP A 120 -5.65 -5.55 -8.78
N ASP A 121 -6.84 -6.15 -8.81
CA ASP A 121 -7.04 -7.49 -9.39
C ASP A 121 -7.14 -7.49 -10.93
N ALA A 122 -6.92 -6.33 -11.58
CA ALA A 122 -6.93 -6.22 -13.03
C ALA A 122 -5.87 -7.12 -13.68
N ARG A 123 -6.29 -7.81 -14.74
CA ARG A 123 -5.41 -8.62 -15.59
C ARG A 123 -4.91 -7.78 -16.76
N THR A 124 -3.61 -7.50 -16.76
CA THR A 124 -2.95 -6.67 -17.77
C THR A 124 -2.30 -7.55 -18.83
N ALA A 125 -2.65 -7.36 -20.10
CA ALA A 125 -2.01 -8.08 -21.20
C ALA A 125 -0.63 -7.45 -21.50
N VAL A 126 0.41 -8.28 -21.52
CA VAL A 126 1.79 -7.87 -21.83
C VAL A 126 2.32 -8.73 -22.98
N VAL A 127 2.72 -8.11 -24.09
CA VAL A 127 3.36 -8.80 -25.21
C VAL A 127 4.83 -8.39 -25.25
N VAL A 128 5.72 -9.38 -25.32
CA VAL A 128 7.17 -9.20 -25.47
C VAL A 128 7.56 -9.70 -26.86
N ASP A 129 8.12 -8.83 -27.69
CA ASP A 129 8.52 -9.18 -29.05
C ASP A 129 9.82 -8.45 -29.46
N SER A 130 10.21 -8.56 -30.73
CA SER A 130 11.41 -7.89 -31.25
C SER A 130 11.35 -6.37 -31.10
N SER A 131 10.16 -5.77 -31.22
CA SER A 131 9.93 -4.32 -31.13
C SER A 131 10.00 -3.77 -29.70
N GLY A 132 9.88 -4.63 -28.68
CA GLY A 132 9.90 -4.19 -27.28
C GLY A 132 8.83 -4.88 -26.46
N ILE A 133 8.11 -4.09 -25.66
CA ILE A 133 6.92 -4.55 -24.94
C ILE A 133 5.69 -3.73 -25.32
N LYS A 134 4.53 -4.39 -25.32
CA LYS A 134 3.22 -3.75 -25.45
C LYS A 134 2.38 -4.10 -24.23
N VAL A 135 1.75 -3.10 -23.62
CA VAL A 135 0.87 -3.25 -22.47
C VAL A 135 -0.55 -2.88 -22.92
N ASN A 136 -1.50 -3.82 -22.81
CA ASN A 136 -2.87 -3.67 -23.32
C ASN A 136 -2.90 -3.15 -24.78
N GLY A 137 -2.03 -3.70 -25.63
CA GLY A 137 -1.89 -3.32 -27.04
C GLY A 137 -1.08 -2.06 -27.31
N LYS A 138 -0.67 -1.30 -26.29
CA LYS A 138 0.09 -0.05 -26.45
C LYS A 138 1.59 -0.28 -26.27
N ALA A 139 2.38 0.08 -27.28
CA ALA A 139 3.84 0.04 -27.19
C ALA A 139 4.36 0.93 -26.05
N GLN A 140 5.33 0.43 -25.29
CA GLN A 140 5.97 1.19 -24.22
C GLN A 140 7.32 1.74 -24.67
N ALA A 141 7.70 2.90 -24.14
CA ALA A 141 9.05 3.41 -24.26
C ALA A 141 9.97 2.60 -23.34
N GLY A 142 10.81 1.75 -23.94
CA GLY A 142 11.69 0.83 -23.20
C GLY A 142 10.99 -0.46 -22.77
N LEU A 143 11.55 -1.12 -21.76
CA LEU A 143 11.10 -2.44 -21.27
C LEU A 143 10.46 -2.34 -19.89
N THR A 144 9.74 -1.24 -19.62
CA THR A 144 9.14 -0.97 -18.32
C THR A 144 7.60 -1.04 -18.36
N VAL A 145 7.00 -1.84 -17.48
CA VAL A 145 5.56 -1.86 -17.22
C VAL A 145 5.30 -1.09 -15.91
N THR A 146 4.43 -0.07 -15.94
CA THR A 146 4.09 0.70 -14.73
C THR A 146 2.68 0.37 -14.25
N ILE A 147 2.54 -0.02 -12.98
CA ILE A 147 1.26 -0.28 -12.32
C ILE A 147 1.07 0.70 -11.16
N LYS A 148 -0.16 1.17 -10.95
CA LYS A 148 -0.53 2.14 -9.90
C LYS A 148 -1.54 1.54 -8.95
N ASN A 149 -1.40 1.76 -7.63
CA ASN A 149 -2.48 1.46 -6.68
C ASN A 149 -2.95 2.72 -5.97
N ASN A 150 -4.22 2.70 -5.58
CA ASN A 150 -4.77 3.66 -4.65
C ASN A 150 -4.48 3.21 -3.22
N PRO A 151 -4.21 4.14 -2.28
CA PRO A 151 -4.11 3.82 -0.87
C PRO A 151 -5.46 3.30 -0.35
N VAL A 152 -5.43 2.47 0.68
CA VAL A 152 -6.60 2.13 1.49
C VAL A 152 -7.03 3.38 2.25
N GLU A 153 -8.32 3.66 2.32
CA GLU A 153 -8.83 4.73 3.18
C GLU A 153 -9.50 4.13 4.43
N TYR A 154 -9.31 4.79 5.56
CA TYR A 154 -9.82 4.36 6.86
C TYR A 154 -10.90 5.32 7.35
N GLY A 155 -12.02 4.75 7.79
CA GLY A 155 -13.15 5.51 8.34
C GLY A 155 -12.84 6.07 9.73
N VAL A 156 -13.08 7.36 9.91
CA VAL A 156 -12.88 8.10 11.16
C VAL A 156 -14.13 8.90 11.50
N ILE A 157 -14.53 8.84 12.76
CA ILE A 157 -15.58 9.69 13.33
C ILE A 157 -14.96 10.52 14.45
N LEU A 158 -15.24 11.83 14.49
CA LEU A 158 -14.92 12.64 15.66
C LEU A 158 -16.09 12.59 16.64
N HIS A 159 -15.79 12.26 17.89
CA HIS A 159 -16.74 12.34 18.99
C HIS A 159 -16.37 13.52 19.89
N LYS A 160 -17.31 14.44 20.07
CA LYS A 160 -17.15 15.60 20.93
C LYS A 160 -17.90 15.43 22.23
N GLN A 161 -17.18 15.61 23.34
CA GLN A 161 -17.75 15.53 24.69
C GLN A 161 -17.28 16.68 25.60
N ASP A 162 -17.95 16.80 26.73
CA ASP A 162 -17.59 17.64 27.88
C ASP A 162 -16.45 16.97 28.67
N SER A 163 -15.38 17.71 28.96
CA SER A 163 -14.17 17.19 29.64
C SER A 163 -14.40 16.81 31.11
N VAL A 164 -15.48 17.28 31.73
CA VAL A 164 -15.81 17.06 33.14
C VAL A 164 -16.91 16.00 33.26
N SER A 165 -18.01 16.17 32.52
CA SER A 165 -19.18 15.29 32.65
C SER A 165 -19.14 14.09 31.70
N GLY A 166 -18.30 14.10 30.66
CA GLY A 166 -18.30 13.10 29.60
C GLY A 166 -19.54 13.17 28.70
N LYS A 167 -20.42 14.17 28.87
CA LYS A 167 -21.64 14.31 28.07
C LYS A 167 -21.31 14.66 26.62
N ALA A 168 -21.98 13.99 25.69
CA ALA A 168 -21.89 14.28 24.26
C ALA A 168 -22.34 15.72 23.91
N LEU A 169 -21.61 16.37 23.00
CA LEU A 169 -21.84 17.77 22.60
C LEU A 169 -22.13 17.90 21.11
N GLY A 170 -23.36 18.30 20.79
CA GLY A 170 -23.80 18.62 19.44
C GLY A 170 -23.53 20.06 19.02
N GLY A 171 -23.39 20.29 17.71
CA GLY A 171 -23.25 21.62 17.11
C GLY A 171 -21.82 22.17 17.04
N ALA A 172 -20.81 21.41 17.48
CA ALA A 172 -19.41 21.76 17.27
C ALA A 172 -19.04 21.58 15.79
N SER A 173 -18.22 22.47 15.24
CA SER A 173 -17.70 22.35 13.86
C SER A 173 -16.20 22.17 13.85
N PHE A 174 -15.72 21.24 13.02
CA PHE A 174 -14.31 20.89 12.87
C PHE A 174 -13.87 21.05 11.43
N VAL A 175 -12.58 21.37 11.26
CA VAL A 175 -11.88 21.28 9.98
C VAL A 175 -10.72 20.29 10.13
N ILE A 176 -10.62 19.34 9.19
CA ILE A 176 -9.48 18.43 9.06
C ILE A 176 -8.69 18.79 7.80
N THR A 177 -7.37 18.97 7.91
CA THR A 177 -6.45 19.23 6.79
C THR A 177 -5.28 18.24 6.79
N GLY A 178 -4.67 17.99 5.64
CA GLY A 178 -3.59 17.00 5.46
C GLY A 178 -3.58 16.39 4.06
N GLY A 179 -3.77 17.23 3.04
CA GLY A 179 -4.12 16.82 1.68
C GLY A 179 -5.45 17.47 1.29
N LYS A 180 -6.56 16.74 1.42
CA LYS A 180 -7.92 17.28 1.26
C LYS A 180 -8.41 17.95 2.54
N THR A 181 -9.25 18.97 2.40
CA THR A 181 -9.94 19.63 3.53
C THR A 181 -11.32 19.02 3.75
N TYR A 182 -11.66 18.72 5.00
CA TYR A 182 -12.97 18.23 5.41
C TYR A 182 -13.56 19.16 6.46
N THR A 183 -14.83 19.55 6.29
CA THR A 183 -15.59 20.32 7.28
C THR A 183 -16.68 19.45 7.87
N LEU A 184 -16.70 19.28 9.18
CA LEU A 184 -17.56 18.34 9.90
C LEU A 184 -18.33 19.06 11.01
N THR A 185 -19.55 18.63 11.30
CA THR A 185 -20.34 19.14 12.43
C THR A 185 -20.88 17.98 13.26
N THR A 186 -20.85 18.11 14.59
CA THR A 186 -21.35 17.07 15.49
C THR A 186 -22.87 17.09 15.60
N ASN A 187 -23.49 15.91 15.56
CA ASN A 187 -24.91 15.72 15.81
C ASN A 187 -25.23 15.75 17.32
N SER A 188 -26.50 15.53 17.70
CA SER A 188 -26.93 15.51 19.11
C SER A 188 -26.27 14.43 19.97
N ALA A 189 -25.78 13.34 19.36
CA ALA A 189 -24.97 12.31 20.02
C ALA A 189 -23.48 12.67 20.09
N GLY A 190 -23.11 13.88 19.69
CA GLY A 190 -21.74 14.38 19.71
C GLY A 190 -20.85 13.79 18.61
N ASN A 191 -21.40 13.14 17.59
CA ASN A 191 -20.63 12.46 16.54
C ASN A 191 -20.69 13.22 15.22
N THR A 192 -19.59 13.26 14.47
CA THR A 192 -19.58 13.72 13.08
C THR A 192 -20.05 12.63 12.11
N ALA A 193 -20.28 13.00 10.85
CA ALA A 193 -20.27 12.02 9.76
C ALA A 193 -18.89 11.34 9.66
N THR A 194 -18.87 10.12 9.14
CA THR A 194 -17.62 9.39 8.86
C THR A 194 -16.85 10.09 7.75
N VAL A 195 -15.56 10.32 7.98
CA VAL A 195 -14.60 10.72 6.96
C VAL A 195 -13.68 9.55 6.64
N TYR A 196 -13.30 9.39 5.37
CA TYR A 196 -12.34 8.39 4.93
C TYR A 196 -11.01 9.07 4.65
N LEU A 197 -9.96 8.61 5.34
CA LEU A 197 -8.62 9.17 5.29
C LEU A 197 -7.63 8.10 4.87
N ALA A 198 -6.81 8.40 3.87
CA ALA A 198 -5.66 7.60 3.53
C ALA A 198 -4.59 7.65 4.65
N PRO A 199 -3.57 6.77 4.62
CA PRO A 199 -2.38 6.91 5.43
C PRO A 199 -1.76 8.30 5.29
N GLY A 200 -1.40 8.91 6.42
CA GLY A 200 -0.94 10.29 6.45
C GLY A 200 -1.04 10.94 7.83
N THR A 201 -0.67 12.22 7.89
CA THR A 201 -0.80 13.05 9.09
C THR A 201 -1.74 14.22 8.82
N TYR A 202 -2.70 14.41 9.72
CA TYR A 202 -3.81 15.33 9.60
C TYR A 202 -3.86 16.27 10.80
N ALA A 203 -4.13 17.55 10.53
CA ALA A 203 -4.43 18.54 11.56
C ALA A 203 -5.95 18.69 11.70
N ILE A 204 -6.43 18.74 12.93
CA ILE A 204 -7.85 18.89 13.29
C ILE A 204 -8.01 20.18 14.09
N SER A 205 -8.93 21.05 13.68
CA SER A 205 -9.20 22.32 14.36
C SER A 205 -10.69 22.47 14.63
N GLU A 206 -11.08 22.83 15.86
CA GLU A 206 -12.47 23.21 16.17
C GLU A 206 -12.71 24.67 15.76
N THR A 207 -13.49 24.86 14.69
CA THR A 207 -13.78 26.19 14.14
C THR A 207 -14.97 26.84 14.85
N ARG A 208 -15.97 26.05 15.23
CA ARG A 208 -17.13 26.49 16.03
C ARG A 208 -17.26 25.66 17.30
N VAL A 209 -17.19 26.35 18.43
CA VAL A 209 -17.33 25.79 19.78
C VAL A 209 -18.83 25.79 20.14
N PRO A 210 -19.35 24.74 20.80
CA PRO A 210 -20.71 24.76 21.36
C PRO A 210 -20.91 25.86 22.40
N ASP A 211 -22.13 26.38 22.51
CA ASP A 211 -22.46 27.44 23.47
C ASP A 211 -22.18 26.99 24.91
N GLY A 212 -21.58 27.88 25.70
CA GLY A 212 -21.22 27.59 27.10
C GLY A 212 -19.90 26.84 27.30
N TYR A 213 -19.11 26.61 26.25
CA TYR A 213 -17.80 25.95 26.34
C TYR A 213 -16.65 26.88 25.95
N ALA A 214 -15.47 26.60 26.50
CA ALA A 214 -14.23 27.30 26.17
C ALA A 214 -13.69 26.80 24.83
N ARG A 215 -13.10 27.72 24.05
CA ARG A 215 -12.39 27.37 22.82
C ARG A 215 -11.09 26.64 23.15
N PRO A 216 -10.77 25.50 22.50
CA PRO A 216 -9.46 24.86 22.63
C PRO A 216 -8.35 25.83 22.21
N LEU A 217 -7.27 25.91 22.99
CA LEU A 217 -6.12 26.77 22.67
C LEU A 217 -5.33 26.26 21.47
N ASN A 218 -5.29 24.94 21.28
CA ASN A 218 -4.58 24.25 20.21
C ASN A 218 -5.51 23.26 19.51
N GLY A 219 -5.20 22.95 18.25
CA GLY A 219 -5.82 21.84 17.53
C GLY A 219 -5.25 20.48 17.95
N TRP A 220 -5.64 19.46 17.21
CA TRP A 220 -5.18 18.09 17.38
C TRP A 220 -4.47 17.59 16.13
N THR A 221 -3.61 16.59 16.29
CA THR A 221 -2.95 15.91 15.18
C THR A 221 -3.35 14.45 15.19
N LEU A 222 -3.82 13.96 14.04
CA LEU A 222 -4.13 12.55 13.79
C LEU A 222 -3.11 11.99 12.80
N THR A 223 -2.48 10.88 13.15
CA THR A 223 -1.67 10.09 12.21
C THR A 223 -2.39 8.79 11.91
N VAL A 224 -2.59 8.50 10.62
CA VAL A 224 -3.11 7.24 10.09
C VAL A 224 -1.95 6.49 9.45
N ARG A 225 -1.66 5.27 9.90
CA ARG A 225 -0.60 4.42 9.35
C ARG A 225 -1.11 3.55 8.20
N GLU A 226 -0.18 3.02 7.40
CA GLU A 226 -0.47 2.11 6.29
C GLU A 226 -1.28 0.87 6.73
N ASP A 227 -1.02 0.35 7.94
CA ASP A 227 -1.75 -0.78 8.53
C ASP A 227 -3.09 -0.42 9.20
N GLY A 228 -3.52 0.84 9.09
CA GLY A 228 -4.74 1.36 9.67
C GLY A 228 -4.66 1.74 11.13
N ARG A 229 -3.51 1.54 11.80
CA ARG A 229 -3.33 2.03 13.18
C ARG A 229 -3.30 3.55 13.19
N MET A 230 -4.01 4.12 14.16
CA MET A 230 -4.12 5.56 14.32
C MET A 230 -3.54 6.03 15.64
N THR A 231 -2.98 7.23 15.66
CA THR A 231 -2.58 7.93 16.89
C THR A 231 -3.10 9.36 16.86
N VAL A 232 -3.57 9.88 17.99
CA VAL A 232 -4.01 11.26 18.12
C VAL A 232 -3.21 11.97 19.23
N SER A 233 -2.90 13.24 19.03
CA SER A 233 -2.27 14.09 20.05
C SER A 233 -2.95 15.46 20.12
N GLY A 234 -2.89 16.07 21.31
CA GLY A 234 -3.54 17.34 21.65
C GLY A 234 -4.37 17.20 22.92
N GLY A 235 -4.67 18.31 23.60
CA GLY A 235 -5.32 18.28 24.92
C GLY A 235 -6.67 17.56 24.89
N GLY A 236 -6.87 16.60 25.81
CA GLY A 236 -8.13 15.85 25.94
C GLY A 236 -8.47 14.91 24.79
N ALA A 237 -7.56 14.69 23.82
CA ALA A 237 -7.84 13.74 22.73
C ALA A 237 -7.54 12.30 23.13
N SER A 238 -8.41 11.38 22.72
CA SER A 238 -8.21 9.95 22.87
C SER A 238 -8.80 9.17 21.68
N ILE A 239 -8.34 7.93 21.50
CA ILE A 239 -8.88 7.03 20.49
C ILE A 239 -9.74 5.98 21.20
N ALA A 240 -10.96 5.80 20.70
CA ALA A 240 -11.86 4.72 21.07
C ALA A 240 -12.22 3.92 19.81
N PHE A 241 -12.50 2.63 19.98
CA PHE A 241 -12.97 1.77 18.90
C PHE A 241 -14.44 1.45 19.15
N ALA A 242 -15.31 1.82 18.20
CA ALA A 242 -16.74 1.53 18.27
C ALA A 242 -17.18 0.80 16.99
N CYS A 243 -17.69 -0.42 17.13
CA CYS A 243 -18.27 -1.20 16.03
C CYS A 243 -17.39 -1.29 14.76
N GLY A 244 -16.07 -1.42 14.90
CA GLY A 244 -15.13 -1.53 13.76
C GLY A 244 -14.77 -0.21 13.08
N ILE A 245 -15.21 0.93 13.62
CA ILE A 245 -14.82 2.28 13.17
C ILE A 245 -13.98 2.94 14.27
N THR A 246 -12.92 3.65 13.87
CA THR A 246 -12.12 4.44 14.79
C THR A 246 -12.86 5.72 15.16
N MET A 247 -13.10 5.91 16.45
CA MET A 247 -13.60 7.17 17.00
C MET A 247 -12.46 7.93 17.65
N ILE A 248 -12.35 9.21 17.32
CA ILE A 248 -11.44 10.13 17.98
C ILE A 248 -12.28 11.00 18.90
N ALA A 249 -12.14 10.79 20.20
CA ALA A 249 -12.77 11.63 21.19
C ALA A 249 -11.93 12.90 21.38
N VAL A 250 -12.60 14.04 21.40
CA VAL A 250 -12.03 15.35 21.73
C VAL A 250 -12.95 16.04 22.75
N GLU A 251 -12.37 16.90 23.58
CA GLU A 251 -13.06 17.44 24.76
C GLU A 251 -13.07 18.97 24.76
N ASN A 252 -14.14 19.57 25.31
CA ASN A 252 -14.18 20.99 25.64
C ASN A 252 -14.51 21.13 27.10
N THR A 253 -13.89 22.11 27.72
CA THR A 253 -14.15 22.48 29.09
C THR A 253 -15.32 23.46 29.14
N PRO A 254 -16.35 23.24 29.98
CA PRO A 254 -17.39 24.22 30.21
C PRO A 254 -16.80 25.57 30.65
N ASN A 255 -17.40 26.67 30.19
CA ASN A 255 -17.06 27.99 30.72
C ASN A 255 -17.51 28.05 32.18
N THR A 256 -16.57 28.09 33.12
CA THR A 256 -16.91 28.31 34.52
C THR A 256 -17.34 29.77 34.66
N SER A 257 -18.64 30.03 34.77
CA SER A 257 -19.08 31.26 35.41
C SER A 257 -18.67 31.15 36.88
N VAL A 258 -17.50 31.67 37.26
CA VAL A 258 -17.32 32.04 38.66
C VAL A 258 -18.30 33.20 38.87
N PRO A 259 -19.32 33.08 39.75
CA PRO A 259 -20.04 34.27 40.17
C PRO A 259 -18.99 35.16 40.82
N LEU A 260 -18.70 36.32 40.23
CA LEU A 260 -18.01 37.37 40.96
C LEU A 260 -18.81 37.58 42.26
N PRO A 261 -18.21 37.47 43.46
CA PRO A 261 -18.88 37.98 44.64
C PRO A 261 -19.18 39.44 44.34
N GLY A 262 -20.48 39.77 44.22
CA GLY A 262 -20.91 41.14 44.01
C GLY A 262 -20.37 42.02 45.15
N PRO A 263 -20.03 43.29 44.90
CA PRO A 263 -19.58 44.15 45.98
C PRO A 263 -20.72 44.29 46.99
N SER A 264 -20.55 43.72 48.18
CA SER A 264 -21.36 44.09 49.33
C SER A 264 -20.96 45.50 49.72
N SER A 265 -21.86 46.45 49.48
CA SER A 265 -21.82 47.74 50.17
C SER A 265 -21.95 47.48 51.66
N ASP A 266 -20.86 47.65 52.40
CA ASP A 266 -20.82 48.57 53.54
C ASP A 266 -19.42 48.59 54.19
N ASP A 267 -19.09 49.79 54.64
CA ASP A 267 -17.99 50.24 55.49
C ASP A 267 -16.61 50.61 54.92
N ILE A 268 -16.34 51.90 55.16
CA ILE A 268 -15.18 52.72 54.84
C ILE A 268 -14.22 52.68 56.03
N ALA A 269 -12.94 52.34 55.86
CA ALA A 269 -11.83 52.89 56.66
C ALA A 269 -10.42 52.59 56.09
N LYS A 270 -9.79 53.64 55.56
CA LYS A 270 -8.41 54.13 55.78
C LYS A 270 -7.19 53.16 55.79
N THR A 271 -6.30 53.45 54.82
CA THR A 271 -4.82 53.65 54.89
C THR A 271 -3.91 52.60 55.54
N GLY A 272 -2.90 52.11 54.78
CA GLY A 272 -1.65 51.58 55.35
C GLY A 272 -0.87 50.65 54.42
N GLN A 273 0.44 50.91 54.27
CA GLN A 273 1.41 50.15 53.48
C GLN A 273 1.64 48.69 53.93
N GLY A 274 2.08 47.87 52.96
CA GLY A 274 3.20 46.95 53.15
C GLY A 274 2.86 45.48 53.45
N GLY A 275 3.52 44.56 52.74
CA GLY A 275 3.61 43.16 53.19
C GLY A 275 3.48 42.14 52.08
N ASN A 276 4.62 41.52 51.75
CA ASN A 276 4.77 40.41 50.82
C ASN A 276 4.35 39.08 51.47
N SER A 277 4.12 38.07 50.62
CA SER A 277 4.18 36.61 50.91
C SER A 277 2.95 35.91 51.52
N GLY A 278 2.38 34.97 50.75
CA GLY A 278 1.40 33.98 51.20
C GLY A 278 1.05 33.00 50.08
N GLN A 279 1.62 31.79 50.16
CA GLN A 279 1.48 30.68 49.21
C GLN A 279 0.04 30.09 49.11
N LEU A 280 -0.08 29.09 48.21
CA LEU A 280 -1.04 27.95 48.15
C LEU A 280 -2.30 28.19 47.30
N LEU A 281 -2.75 27.32 46.37
CA LEU A 281 -2.46 25.90 46.15
C LEU A 281 -2.37 25.55 44.64
N CYS A 282 -1.41 24.68 44.31
CA CYS A 282 -1.49 23.79 43.15
C CYS A 282 -2.68 22.84 43.29
N GLY A 283 -3.53 22.79 42.27
CA GLY A 283 -4.56 21.76 42.09
C GLY A 283 -4.34 21.03 40.77
N ALA A 284 -3.21 20.33 40.63
CA ALA A 284 -3.06 19.33 39.59
C ALA A 284 -3.94 18.13 39.97
N SER A 285 -5.14 18.04 39.39
CA SER A 285 -5.94 16.81 39.46
C SER A 285 -5.32 15.80 38.50
N LEU A 286 -4.35 15.05 39.02
CA LEU A 286 -3.84 13.83 38.42
C LEU A 286 -4.90 12.74 38.63
N MET A 287 -5.89 12.63 37.74
CA MET A 287 -6.71 11.42 37.69
C MET A 287 -5.92 10.33 36.96
N LEU A 288 -5.41 9.38 37.74
CA LEU A 288 -5.04 8.06 37.25
C LEU A 288 -6.28 7.44 36.59
N LEU A 289 -6.28 7.32 35.26
CA LEU A 289 -7.04 6.28 34.59
C LEU A 289 -6.11 5.09 34.39
N SER A 290 -6.44 4.06 35.17
CA SER A 290 -5.83 2.74 35.22
C SER A 290 -5.67 2.12 33.84
N PHE A 291 -4.49 1.53 33.62
CA PHE A 291 -4.21 0.59 32.55
C PHE A 291 -5.29 -0.49 32.42
N ALA A 292 -5.90 -0.58 31.25
CA ALA A 292 -6.38 -1.84 30.69
C ALA A 292 -5.77 -1.97 29.29
N GLY A 293 -4.47 -2.28 29.24
CA GLY A 293 -3.83 -2.76 28.04
C GLY A 293 -4.37 -4.15 27.73
N MET A 294 -5.42 -4.24 26.92
CA MET A 294 -5.80 -5.49 26.26
C MET A 294 -5.10 -5.52 24.91
N LEU A 295 -3.87 -6.03 24.93
CA LEU A 295 -3.18 -6.52 23.74
C LEU A 295 -4.03 -7.65 23.13
N LEU A 296 -4.88 -7.33 22.16
CA LEU A 296 -5.50 -8.36 21.34
C LEU A 296 -4.48 -8.81 20.30
N LEU A 297 -3.80 -9.91 20.61
CA LEU A 297 -3.00 -10.66 19.65
C LEU A 297 -3.97 -11.20 18.59
N VAL A 298 -4.08 -10.54 17.44
CA VAL A 298 -4.74 -11.15 16.28
C VAL A 298 -3.78 -12.21 15.76
N LEU A 299 -3.99 -13.46 16.20
CA LEU A 299 -3.43 -14.63 15.54
C LEU A 299 -3.98 -14.63 14.11
N GLY A 300 -3.11 -14.29 13.15
CA GLY A 300 -3.37 -14.49 11.75
C GLY A 300 -3.80 -15.94 11.54
N LYS A 301 -4.99 -16.13 11.00
CA LYS A 301 -5.51 -17.43 10.57
C LYS A 301 -4.53 -18.00 9.55
N LYS A 302 -3.65 -18.90 10.00
CA LYS A 302 -2.85 -19.76 9.13
C LYS A 302 -3.86 -20.64 8.38
N ARG A 303 -3.80 -20.62 7.04
CA ARG A 303 -4.48 -21.61 6.21
C ARG A 303 -3.89 -22.96 6.56
N ASP A 304 -4.65 -23.80 7.25
CA ASP A 304 -4.35 -25.22 7.40
C ASP A 304 -4.54 -25.88 6.03
N GLY A 305 -3.42 -26.25 5.43
CA GLY A 305 -3.34 -27.15 4.28
C GLY A 305 -2.54 -28.38 4.68
N GLN A 306 -3.15 -29.55 4.44
CA GLN A 306 -2.66 -30.94 4.58
C GLN A 306 -2.64 -31.47 6.03
N TYR A 307 -3.21 -32.63 6.37
CA TYR A 307 -3.23 -33.93 5.67
C TYR A 307 -4.50 -34.74 5.98
N ILE A 308 -4.94 -35.58 5.02
CA ILE A 308 -5.43 -36.94 5.30
C ILE A 308 -4.74 -37.88 4.31
N GLU A 309 -3.89 -38.77 4.83
CA GLU A 309 -3.54 -40.03 4.19
C GLU A 309 -4.77 -40.94 4.20
N ILE A 310 -5.19 -41.43 3.02
CA ILE A 310 -5.23 -42.87 2.66
C ILE A 310 -4.93 -42.95 1.16
#